data_AF-A0A0F8YF67-F1
#
_entry.id   AF-A0A0F8YF67-F1
#
_cell.length_a   1.000
_cell.length_b   1.000
_cell.length_c   1.000
_cell.angle_alpha   90.00
_cell.angle_beta   90.00
_cell.angle_gamma   90.00
#
_symmetry.space_group_name_H-M   'P 1'
#
loop_
_entity.id
_entity.type
_entity.pdbx_description
1 polymer ?
#
loop_
_entity_poly.entity_id
_entity_poly.type
_entity_poly.pdbx_seq_one_letter_code
_entity_poly.pdbx_strand_id
1 'polypeptide(L)'
;AEASREAREDIAAALFRAGEVLAHGGQMDRTGDVYMAEDQSFEDLRSLYAEKLARVQGMIAEKPDAERPALEKSLTAIQAQVQHMQPLGLRSSTLSDAPSEGGVYSEANIQQSQLTRLSEPRLRSRIDAALRGTGISTTEVVARMEAGAQNAALEHQWIADDLSKVAEARDLNLERRADLEQARDILNDVHVELGTLLEREKVLRRDGVIEEAREVRAHLTDDRIEETADAVRLETPLAQRDEAVIESRAVERLEDEQRAYLNGHPELLQSPTDVIRMDEDGQARIVDHDLAARITQEVEAARMGAHSSTPISVAVTRDLQARYPDMPEQLAEGLGDTYVRVQEASQVERDVRLIETPELDRVLAHERAGELTGPFETEADREAFRGEIARALDERQLDRLT
;
A
#
# COMPACT_ATOMS: atom_id res chain seq x y z
N ALA A 1 4.24 -34.75 14.45
CA ALA A 1 3.07 -35.02 15.31
C ALA A 1 2.82 -33.88 16.31
N GLU A 2 3.87 -33.28 16.88
CA GLU A 2 3.79 -32.17 17.85
C GLU A 2 3.16 -30.88 17.26
N ALA A 3 3.60 -30.45 16.08
CA ALA A 3 3.05 -29.26 15.40
C ALA A 3 1.54 -29.34 15.09
N SER A 4 0.99 -30.56 14.88
CA SER A 4 -0.46 -30.77 14.67
C SER A 4 -1.26 -30.73 15.97
N ARG A 5 -0.61 -30.99 17.11
CA ARG A 5 -1.24 -30.92 18.44
C ARG A 5 -1.24 -29.49 18.97
N GLU A 6 -0.12 -28.79 18.81
CA GLU A 6 0.02 -27.36 19.11
C GLU A 6 -0.98 -26.50 18.31
N ALA A 7 -1.05 -26.72 16.99
CA ALA A 7 -2.06 -26.08 16.14
C ALA A 7 -3.51 -26.36 16.59
N ARG A 8 -3.79 -27.58 17.07
CA ARG A 8 -5.12 -27.95 17.59
C ARG A 8 -5.47 -27.21 18.89
N GLU A 9 -4.50 -27.06 19.78
CA GLU A 9 -4.66 -26.34 21.05
C GLU A 9 -4.88 -24.83 20.81
N ASP A 10 -4.18 -24.24 19.84
CA ASP A 10 -4.33 -22.84 19.47
C ASP A 10 -5.70 -22.52 18.83
N ILE A 11 -6.21 -23.40 17.96
CA ILE A 11 -7.58 -23.29 17.42
C ILE A 11 -8.61 -23.39 18.55
N ALA A 12 -8.46 -24.35 19.47
CA ALA A 12 -9.37 -24.51 20.59
C ALA A 12 -9.38 -23.25 21.48
N ALA A 13 -8.21 -22.69 21.80
CA ALA A 13 -8.06 -21.49 22.61
C ALA A 13 -8.62 -20.23 21.92
N ALA A 14 -8.45 -20.11 20.60
CA ALA A 14 -9.02 -19.02 19.82
C ALA A 14 -10.55 -19.11 19.73
N LEU A 15 -11.09 -20.31 19.50
CA LEU A 15 -12.52 -20.57 19.49
C LEU A 15 -13.17 -20.32 20.85
N PHE A 16 -12.50 -20.70 21.93
CA PHE A 16 -12.95 -20.43 23.30
C PHE A 16 -13.02 -18.92 23.58
N ARG A 17 -11.94 -18.18 23.26
CA ARG A 17 -11.90 -16.71 23.41
C ARG A 17 -12.88 -15.98 22.51
N ALA A 18 -13.10 -16.46 21.28
CA ALA A 18 -14.16 -15.96 20.43
C ALA A 18 -15.53 -16.14 21.12
N GLY A 19 -15.77 -17.30 21.75
CA GLY A 19 -16.93 -17.54 22.60
C GLY A 19 -17.06 -16.59 23.80
N GLU A 20 -15.96 -16.16 24.41
CA GLU A 20 -15.98 -15.16 25.49
C GLU A 20 -16.33 -13.75 25.00
N VAL A 21 -15.83 -13.35 23.82
CA VAL A 21 -16.25 -12.12 23.13
C VAL A 21 -17.75 -12.16 22.84
N LEU A 22 -18.29 -13.32 22.46
CA LEU A 22 -19.72 -13.53 22.27
C LEU A 22 -20.52 -13.42 23.58
N ALA A 23 -20.02 -13.97 24.69
CA ALA A 23 -20.71 -13.97 25.98
C ALA A 23 -20.88 -12.56 26.57
N HIS A 24 -20.01 -11.60 26.23
CA HIS A 24 -20.16 -10.19 26.61
C HIS A 24 -21.26 -9.47 25.80
N GLY A 25 -21.82 -10.11 24.77
CA GLY A 25 -22.89 -9.56 23.91
C GLY A 25 -24.25 -10.27 23.98
N GLY A 26 -24.40 -11.33 24.80
CA GLY A 26 -25.64 -12.12 24.95
C GLY A 26 -25.37 -13.62 25.17
N GLN A 27 -26.18 -14.28 26.01
CA GLN A 27 -25.96 -15.64 26.53
C GLN A 27 -25.71 -16.69 25.44
N MET A 28 -24.61 -17.44 25.57
CA MET A 28 -24.49 -18.77 24.99
C MET A 28 -24.76 -19.84 26.06
N ASP A 29 -25.63 -20.79 25.74
CA ASP A 29 -25.86 -21.98 26.54
C ASP A 29 -24.57 -22.78 26.68
N ARG A 30 -24.19 -23.04 27.93
CA ARG A 30 -23.04 -23.85 28.34
C ARG A 30 -23.34 -25.34 28.14
N THR A 31 -23.72 -25.76 26.94
CA THR A 31 -24.05 -27.16 26.68
C THR A 31 -23.39 -27.61 25.39
N GLY A 32 -22.13 -27.99 25.51
CA GLY A 32 -21.35 -28.51 24.42
C GLY A 32 -19.89 -28.45 24.82
N ASP A 33 -19.49 -29.37 25.68
CA ASP A 33 -18.08 -29.63 25.94
C ASP A 33 -17.33 -29.63 24.60
N VAL A 34 -16.36 -28.73 24.44
CA VAL A 34 -15.42 -28.75 23.31
C VAL A 34 -14.46 -29.92 23.55
N TYR A 35 -14.98 -31.14 23.55
CA TYR A 35 -14.18 -32.34 23.37
C TYR A 35 -13.84 -32.38 21.88
N MET A 36 -12.63 -31.94 21.56
CA MET A 36 -11.96 -32.30 20.32
C MET A 36 -11.90 -33.83 20.28
N ALA A 37 -12.77 -34.48 19.50
CA ALA A 37 -12.61 -35.88 19.19
C ALA A 37 -11.26 -36.06 18.49
N GLU A 38 -10.46 -37.04 18.93
CA GLU A 38 -9.13 -37.34 18.36
C GLU A 38 -9.15 -37.65 16.85
N ASP A 39 -10.36 -37.79 16.27
CA ASP A 39 -10.64 -38.20 14.90
C ASP A 39 -10.93 -37.05 13.90
N GLN A 40 -10.95 -35.77 14.31
CA GLN A 40 -11.22 -34.66 13.37
C GLN A 40 -9.98 -34.28 12.56
N SER A 41 -10.13 -34.20 11.23
CA SER A 41 -9.04 -33.80 10.35
C SER A 41 -8.74 -32.30 10.48
N PHE A 42 -7.53 -31.89 10.10
CA PHE A 42 -7.14 -30.47 10.09
C PHE A 42 -8.05 -29.61 9.18
N GLU A 43 -8.56 -30.20 8.10
CA GLU A 43 -9.48 -29.53 7.17
C GLU A 43 -10.88 -29.32 7.77
N ASP A 44 -11.37 -30.27 8.58
CA ASP A 44 -12.62 -30.14 9.33
C ASP A 44 -12.53 -29.01 10.36
N LEU A 45 -11.38 -28.93 11.06
CA LEU A 45 -11.11 -27.87 12.04
C LEU A 45 -11.03 -26.48 11.39
N ARG A 46 -10.39 -26.38 10.22
CA ARG A 46 -10.34 -25.13 9.45
C ARG A 46 -11.73 -24.67 9.01
N SER A 47 -12.56 -25.60 8.54
CA SER A 47 -13.93 -25.32 8.10
C SER A 47 -14.80 -24.87 9.27
N LEU A 48 -14.74 -25.56 10.41
CA LEU A 48 -15.45 -25.19 11.63
C LEU A 48 -15.00 -23.82 12.17
N TYR A 49 -13.70 -23.53 12.10
CA TYR A 49 -13.17 -22.24 12.49
C TYR A 49 -13.71 -21.12 11.59
N ALA A 50 -13.71 -21.30 10.27
CA ALA A 50 -14.24 -20.32 9.32
C ALA A 50 -15.74 -20.06 9.53
N GLU A 51 -16.54 -21.10 9.78
CA GLU A 51 -17.97 -20.97 10.07
C GLU A 51 -18.22 -20.17 11.36
N LYS A 52 -17.50 -20.51 12.45
CA LYS A 52 -17.62 -19.80 13.72
C LYS A 52 -17.16 -18.35 13.61
N LEU A 53 -16.10 -18.09 12.85
CA LEU A 53 -15.61 -16.74 12.58
C LEU A 53 -16.65 -15.91 11.84
N ALA A 54 -17.23 -16.42 10.76
CA ALA A 54 -18.29 -15.74 10.00
C ALA A 54 -19.51 -15.42 10.88
N ARG A 55 -19.88 -16.36 11.77
CA ARG A 55 -20.97 -16.15 12.74
C ARG A 55 -20.64 -15.02 13.74
N VAL A 56 -19.40 -14.98 14.25
CA VAL A 56 -18.94 -13.89 15.14
C VAL A 56 -18.97 -12.55 14.42
N GLN A 57 -18.46 -12.49 13.19
CA GLN A 57 -18.47 -11.27 12.37
C GLN A 57 -19.89 -10.77 12.13
N GLY A 58 -20.84 -11.66 11.81
CA GLY A 58 -22.25 -11.31 11.64
C GLY A 58 -22.88 -10.71 12.91
N MET A 59 -22.62 -11.29 14.08
CA MET A 59 -23.11 -10.72 15.35
C MET A 59 -22.50 -9.37 15.68
N ILE A 60 -21.21 -9.15 15.36
CA ILE A 60 -20.55 -7.87 15.55
C ILE A 60 -21.18 -6.81 14.63
N ALA A 61 -21.47 -7.15 13.38
CA ALA A 61 -22.12 -6.23 12.44
C ALA A 61 -23.49 -5.73 12.94
N GLU A 62 -24.25 -6.57 13.65
CA GLU A 62 -25.54 -6.20 14.24
C GLU A 62 -25.43 -5.31 15.50
N LYS A 63 -24.23 -5.10 16.05
CA LYS A 63 -24.03 -4.25 17.24
C LYS A 63 -24.10 -2.75 16.89
N PRO A 64 -24.42 -1.89 17.87
CA PRO A 64 -24.36 -0.44 17.69
C PRO A 64 -22.95 0.02 17.27
N ASP A 65 -22.90 1.07 16.47
CA ASP A 65 -21.65 1.68 15.97
C ASP A 65 -20.63 2.01 17.07
N ALA A 66 -21.10 2.32 18.29
CA ALA A 66 -20.24 2.64 19.42
C ALA A 66 -19.56 1.41 20.06
N GLU A 67 -20.16 0.23 19.94
CA GLU A 67 -19.68 -1.01 20.57
C GLU A 67 -18.90 -1.89 19.59
N ARG A 68 -19.21 -1.77 18.30
CA ARG A 68 -18.65 -2.60 17.23
C ARG A 68 -17.11 -2.58 17.18
N PRO A 69 -16.41 -1.42 17.23
CA PRO A 69 -14.96 -1.39 17.03
C PRO A 69 -14.15 -2.11 18.11
N ALA A 70 -14.62 -2.09 19.37
CA ALA A 70 -13.97 -2.82 20.45
C ALA A 70 -14.07 -4.34 20.27
N LEU A 71 -15.20 -4.82 19.74
CA LEU A 71 -15.42 -6.24 19.44
C LEU A 71 -14.61 -6.67 18.20
N GLU A 72 -14.53 -5.82 17.18
CA GLU A 72 -13.68 -6.04 16.00
C GLU A 72 -12.21 -6.14 16.41
N LYS A 73 -11.71 -5.22 17.24
CA LYS A 73 -10.35 -5.28 17.79
C LYS A 73 -10.08 -6.59 18.52
N SER A 74 -11.01 -7.00 19.37
CA SER A 74 -10.91 -8.26 20.12
C SER A 74 -10.87 -9.48 19.18
N LEU A 75 -11.72 -9.48 18.14
CA LEU A 75 -11.74 -10.54 17.15
C LEU A 75 -10.42 -10.60 16.35
N THR A 76 -9.92 -9.46 15.88
CA THR A 76 -8.67 -9.41 15.13
C THR A 76 -7.48 -9.86 15.99
N ALA A 77 -7.47 -9.53 17.30
CA ALA A 77 -6.46 -10.04 18.22
C ALA A 77 -6.48 -11.57 18.36
N ILE A 78 -7.68 -12.17 18.35
CA ILE A 78 -7.85 -13.63 18.36
C ILE A 78 -7.36 -14.23 17.03
N GLN A 79 -7.68 -13.61 15.90
CA GLN A 79 -7.23 -14.07 14.57
C GLN A 79 -5.72 -14.00 14.41
N ALA A 80 -5.06 -12.96 14.94
CA ALA A 80 -3.61 -12.82 14.89
C ALA A 80 -2.87 -13.97 15.60
N GLN A 81 -3.43 -14.50 16.69
CA GLN A 81 -2.81 -15.61 17.43
C GLN A 81 -2.80 -16.92 16.62
N VAL A 82 -3.81 -17.12 15.78
CA VAL A 82 -3.94 -18.31 14.93
C VAL A 82 -3.42 -18.11 13.50
N GLN A 83 -2.81 -16.96 13.23
CA GLN A 83 -2.27 -16.59 11.92
C GLN A 83 -1.23 -17.57 11.41
N HIS A 84 -0.37 -18.09 12.28
CA HIS A 84 0.73 -19.00 11.94
C HIS A 84 0.25 -20.33 11.33
N MET A 85 -1.03 -20.66 11.51
CA MET A 85 -1.66 -21.84 10.89
C MET A 85 -2.17 -21.58 9.47
N GLN A 86 -2.01 -20.36 8.95
CA GLN A 86 -2.53 -19.87 7.67
C GLN A 86 -4.00 -20.25 7.36
N PRO A 87 -4.95 -20.23 8.33
CA PRO A 87 -6.31 -20.68 8.07
C PRO A 87 -7.10 -19.70 7.17
N LEU A 88 -6.59 -18.47 6.97
CA LEU A 88 -7.26 -17.34 6.31
C LEU A 88 -6.65 -16.96 4.94
N GLY A 89 -5.74 -17.78 4.39
CA GLY A 89 -5.09 -17.49 3.10
C GLY A 89 -4.28 -16.18 3.10
N LEU A 90 -4.28 -15.46 1.98
CA LEU A 90 -3.41 -14.29 1.69
C LEU A 90 -3.53 -13.12 2.69
N ARG A 91 -4.60 -13.03 3.49
CA ARG A 91 -4.77 -11.97 4.50
C ARG A 91 -3.98 -12.21 5.79
N SER A 92 -3.33 -13.36 5.93
CA SER A 92 -2.63 -13.71 7.16
C SER A 92 -1.47 -12.76 7.47
N SER A 93 -0.69 -12.28 6.49
CA SER A 93 0.47 -11.41 6.75
C SER A 93 0.09 -10.11 7.47
N THR A 94 -0.97 -9.45 7.00
CA THR A 94 -1.45 -8.17 7.57
C THR A 94 -1.91 -8.25 9.02
N LEU A 95 -2.14 -9.46 9.56
CA LEU A 95 -2.45 -9.65 10.98
C LEU A 95 -1.21 -9.47 11.88
N SER A 96 -0.01 -9.67 11.33
CA SER A 96 1.27 -9.44 12.01
C SER A 96 1.87 -8.07 11.73
N ASP A 97 1.53 -7.46 10.60
CA ASP A 97 2.08 -6.16 10.22
C ASP A 97 1.59 -5.05 11.16
N ALA A 98 2.48 -4.13 11.50
CA ALA A 98 2.13 -2.94 12.26
C ALA A 98 1.07 -2.11 11.50
N PRO A 99 0.17 -1.41 12.20
CA PRO A 99 -0.71 -0.45 11.54
C PRO A 99 0.13 0.67 10.91
N SER A 100 -0.46 1.41 9.99
CA SER A 100 0.23 2.50 9.29
C SER A 100 0.78 3.55 10.28
N GLU A 101 1.88 4.22 9.96
CA GLU A 101 2.44 5.23 10.88
C GLU A 101 1.57 6.49 11.01
N GLY A 102 0.77 6.80 9.99
CA GLY A 102 0.01 8.04 9.87
C GLY A 102 -1.50 7.87 9.77
N GLY A 103 -2.04 6.66 9.63
CA GLY A 103 -3.47 6.47 9.39
C GLY A 103 -4.34 7.00 10.54
N VAL A 104 -5.54 7.45 10.18
CA VAL A 104 -6.51 8.08 11.10
C VAL A 104 -6.91 7.13 12.24
N TYR A 105 -6.96 5.83 11.95
CA TYR A 105 -7.34 4.80 12.92
C TYR A 105 -6.16 4.04 13.53
N SER A 106 -4.94 4.31 13.10
CA SER A 106 -3.75 3.60 13.57
C SER A 106 -3.50 3.85 15.05
N GLU A 107 -3.43 2.77 15.84
CA GLU A 107 -3.08 2.88 17.26
C GLU A 107 -1.69 3.49 17.48
N ALA A 108 -0.76 3.31 16.53
CA ALA A 108 0.56 3.94 16.59
C ALA A 108 0.49 5.47 16.44
N ASN A 109 -0.43 5.96 15.62
CA ASN A 109 -0.63 7.40 15.39
C ASN A 109 -1.50 8.05 16.48
N ILE A 110 -2.34 7.30 17.18
CA ILE A 110 -3.26 7.84 18.20
C ILE A 110 -2.53 8.22 19.50
N GLN A 111 -2.81 9.43 20.00
CA GLN A 111 -2.36 9.89 21.30
C GLN A 111 -3.31 9.43 22.41
N GLN A 112 -3.08 8.24 22.98
CA GLN A 112 -3.95 7.68 24.04
C GLN A 112 -4.27 8.65 25.19
N SER A 113 -3.31 9.50 25.58
CA SER A 113 -3.50 10.50 26.65
C SER A 113 -4.50 11.62 26.31
N GLN A 114 -4.87 11.79 25.05
CA GLN A 114 -5.75 12.86 24.57
C GLN A 114 -7.12 12.35 24.08
N LEU A 115 -7.40 11.05 24.15
CA LEU A 115 -8.66 10.46 23.68
C LEU A 115 -9.91 11.07 24.34
N THR A 116 -9.82 11.52 25.60
CA THR A 116 -10.93 12.19 26.29
C THR A 116 -11.46 13.42 25.53
N ARG A 117 -10.63 14.05 24.68
CA ARG A 117 -11.04 15.17 23.82
C ARG A 117 -12.10 14.78 22.80
N LEU A 118 -12.15 13.53 22.36
CA LEU A 118 -13.17 13.03 21.41
C LEU A 118 -14.59 13.06 21.98
N SER A 119 -14.73 13.18 23.30
CA SER A 119 -16.00 13.41 23.98
C SER A 119 -16.44 14.88 23.98
N GLU A 120 -15.55 15.83 23.62
CA GLU A 120 -15.87 17.25 23.65
C GLU A 120 -16.88 17.63 22.55
N PRO A 121 -17.99 18.32 22.89
CA PRO A 121 -19.05 18.65 21.92
C PRO A 121 -18.55 19.44 20.70
N ARG A 122 -17.56 20.33 20.91
CA ARG A 122 -16.98 21.13 19.83
C ARG A 122 -16.22 20.27 18.83
N LEU A 123 -15.36 19.36 19.31
CA LEU A 123 -14.60 18.47 18.44
C LEU A 123 -15.55 17.52 17.71
N ARG A 124 -16.53 16.92 18.41
CA ARG A 124 -17.54 16.07 17.78
C ARG A 124 -18.31 16.77 16.67
N SER A 125 -18.67 18.04 16.87
CA SER A 125 -19.37 18.83 15.84
C SER A 125 -18.48 19.11 14.61
N ARG A 126 -17.16 19.22 14.79
CA ARG A 126 -16.21 19.38 13.68
C ARG A 126 -15.94 18.07 12.94
N ILE A 127 -15.86 16.95 13.66
CA ILE A 127 -15.78 15.61 13.05
C ILE A 127 -17.04 15.34 12.23
N ASP A 128 -18.22 15.60 12.82
CA ASP A 128 -19.50 15.50 12.11
C ASP A 128 -19.53 16.35 10.84
N ALA A 129 -18.94 17.55 10.92
CA ALA A 129 -18.85 18.43 9.76
C ALA A 129 -18.01 17.88 8.61
N ALA A 130 -16.87 17.23 8.91
CA ALA A 130 -16.00 16.59 7.93
C ALA A 130 -16.65 15.33 7.31
N LEU A 131 -17.48 14.63 8.08
CA LEU A 131 -18.16 13.39 7.63
C LEU A 131 -19.48 13.63 6.88
N ARG A 132 -19.91 14.88 6.70
CA ARG A 132 -21.22 15.15 6.08
C ARG A 132 -21.29 14.63 4.65
N GLY A 133 -22.30 13.80 4.39
CA GLY A 133 -22.58 13.26 3.06
C GLY A 133 -21.65 12.13 2.62
N THR A 134 -20.91 11.52 3.55
CA THR A 134 -20.09 10.31 3.32
C THR A 134 -20.78 9.03 3.79
N GLY A 135 -21.86 9.15 4.58
CA GLY A 135 -22.51 8.00 5.23
C GLY A 135 -21.77 7.46 6.45
N ILE A 136 -20.57 7.96 6.74
CA ILE A 136 -19.75 7.55 7.89
C ILE A 136 -20.25 8.27 9.15
N SER A 137 -20.46 7.51 10.23
CA SER A 137 -20.99 8.01 11.50
C SER A 137 -19.89 8.58 12.39
N THR A 138 -20.07 9.82 12.88
CA THR A 138 -19.19 10.43 13.89
C THR A 138 -19.00 9.55 15.13
N THR A 139 -20.04 8.83 15.53
CA THR A 139 -19.98 7.92 16.68
C THR A 139 -19.07 6.73 16.41
N GLU A 140 -19.13 6.19 15.20
CA GLU A 140 -18.30 5.05 14.79
C GLU A 140 -16.83 5.45 14.65
N VAL A 141 -16.54 6.58 14.01
CA VAL A 141 -15.18 7.12 13.88
C VAL A 141 -14.54 7.31 15.25
N VAL A 142 -15.27 7.93 16.19
CA VAL A 142 -14.77 8.10 17.56
C VAL A 142 -14.55 6.75 18.24
N ALA A 143 -15.46 5.79 18.11
CA ALA A 143 -15.29 4.47 18.71
C ALA A 143 -14.10 3.69 18.11
N ARG A 144 -13.84 3.82 16.81
CA ARG A 144 -12.65 3.25 16.14
C ARG A 144 -11.36 3.90 16.63
N MET A 145 -11.35 5.22 16.82
CA MET A 145 -10.20 5.93 17.38
C MET A 145 -9.96 5.58 18.85
N GLU A 146 -11.00 5.42 19.65
CA GLU A 146 -10.88 4.99 21.04
C GLU A 146 -10.38 3.54 21.14
N ALA A 147 -10.83 2.66 20.23
CA ALA A 147 -10.35 1.29 20.15
C ALA A 147 -8.90 1.22 19.64
N GLY A 148 -8.57 1.96 18.57
CA GLY A 148 -7.28 1.96 17.88
C GLY A 148 -6.99 0.66 17.13
N ALA A 149 -6.61 0.77 15.85
CA ALA A 149 -6.23 -0.37 15.04
C ALA A 149 -4.83 -0.87 15.45
N GLN A 150 -4.76 -2.09 15.97
CA GLN A 150 -3.52 -2.68 16.49
C GLN A 150 -2.62 -3.31 15.41
N ASN A 151 -3.14 -3.52 14.19
CA ASN A 151 -2.42 -4.09 13.05
C ASN A 151 -3.04 -3.59 11.74
N ALA A 152 -2.31 -3.79 10.64
CA ALA A 152 -2.73 -3.36 9.30
C ALA A 152 -4.07 -4.00 8.88
N ALA A 153 -4.31 -5.28 9.25
CA ALA A 153 -5.56 -5.97 8.92
C ALA A 153 -6.81 -5.26 9.43
N LEU A 154 -6.82 -4.84 10.70
CA LEU A 154 -7.97 -4.14 11.29
C LEU A 154 -8.15 -2.74 10.70
N GLU A 155 -7.04 -2.03 10.47
CA GLU A 155 -7.07 -0.71 9.84
C GLU A 155 -7.66 -0.78 8.42
N HIS A 156 -7.19 -1.72 7.60
CA HIS A 156 -7.70 -1.94 6.26
C HIS A 156 -9.18 -2.34 6.25
N GLN A 157 -9.62 -3.13 7.23
CA GLN A 157 -11.03 -3.50 7.37
C GLN A 157 -11.90 -2.26 7.60
N TRP A 158 -11.51 -1.37 8.52
CA TRP A 158 -12.26 -0.14 8.80
C TRP A 158 -12.27 0.82 7.60
N ILE A 159 -11.14 0.96 6.90
CA ILE A 159 -11.06 1.79 5.68
C ILE A 159 -11.96 1.21 4.57
N ALA A 160 -11.99 -0.11 4.40
CA ALA A 160 -12.84 -0.75 3.39
C ALA A 160 -14.35 -0.59 3.70
N ASP A 161 -14.71 -0.62 4.98
CA ASP A 161 -16.07 -0.35 5.44
C ASP A 161 -16.47 1.12 5.20
N ASP A 162 -15.58 2.07 5.49
CA ASP A 162 -15.80 3.49 5.20
C ASP A 162 -15.94 3.76 3.70
N LEU A 163 -15.14 3.09 2.87
CA LEU A 163 -15.25 3.16 1.41
C LEU A 163 -16.61 2.65 0.92
N SER A 164 -17.11 1.57 1.53
CA SER A 164 -18.43 1.02 1.21
C SER A 164 -19.55 1.99 1.58
N LYS A 165 -19.47 2.65 2.73
CA LYS A 165 -20.43 3.69 3.16
C LYS A 165 -20.41 4.92 2.26
N VAL A 166 -19.22 5.37 1.84
CA VAL A 166 -19.06 6.47 0.88
C VAL A 166 -19.74 6.11 -0.44
N ALA A 167 -19.52 4.89 -0.93
CA ALA A 167 -20.14 4.44 -2.17
C ALA A 167 -21.67 4.37 -2.06
N GLU A 168 -22.21 3.82 -0.97
CA GLU A 168 -23.65 3.78 -0.71
C GLU A 168 -24.25 5.19 -0.61
N ALA A 169 -23.63 6.11 0.12
CA ALA A 169 -24.12 7.48 0.30
C ALA A 169 -24.11 8.30 -1.00
N ARG A 170 -23.31 7.89 -1.99
CA ARG A 170 -23.13 8.58 -3.28
C ARG A 170 -23.68 7.79 -4.47
N ASP A 171 -24.38 6.68 -4.22
CA ASP A 171 -24.93 5.77 -5.24
C ASP A 171 -23.86 5.27 -6.25
N LEU A 172 -22.64 5.00 -5.77
CA LEU A 172 -21.49 4.55 -6.57
C LEU A 172 -21.40 3.01 -6.60
N ASN A 173 -21.09 2.44 -7.76
CA ASN A 173 -20.86 1.00 -7.87
C ASN A 173 -19.36 0.67 -7.80
N LEU A 174 -18.89 0.13 -6.67
CA LEU A 174 -17.49 -0.24 -6.46
C LEU A 174 -16.93 -1.28 -7.46
N GLU A 175 -17.78 -2.01 -8.19
CA GLU A 175 -17.33 -2.90 -9.27
C GLU A 175 -16.88 -2.13 -10.52
N ARG A 176 -17.32 -0.87 -10.67
CA ARG A 176 -16.88 0.00 -11.76
C ARG A 176 -15.64 0.77 -11.33
N ARG A 177 -14.57 0.64 -12.11
CA ARG A 177 -13.28 1.31 -11.84
C ARG A 177 -13.43 2.83 -11.59
N ALA A 178 -14.23 3.53 -12.39
CA ALA A 178 -14.43 4.98 -12.24
C ALA A 178 -15.17 5.35 -10.94
N ASP A 179 -16.20 4.58 -10.58
CA ASP A 179 -16.98 4.80 -9.36
C ASP A 179 -16.14 4.45 -8.10
N LEU A 180 -15.29 3.41 -8.19
CA LEU A 180 -14.33 3.05 -7.15
C LEU A 180 -13.26 4.14 -6.93
N GLU A 181 -12.70 4.68 -8.00
CA GLU A 181 -11.73 5.77 -7.96
C GLU A 181 -12.37 7.02 -7.31
N GLN A 182 -13.58 7.37 -7.73
CA GLN A 182 -14.33 8.47 -7.12
C GLN A 182 -14.64 8.24 -5.63
N ALA A 183 -15.03 7.03 -5.23
CA ALA A 183 -15.28 6.71 -3.82
C ALA A 183 -13.99 6.81 -2.99
N ARG A 184 -12.85 6.38 -3.55
CA ARG A 184 -11.53 6.49 -2.93
C ARG A 184 -11.10 7.94 -2.76
N ASP A 185 -11.28 8.78 -3.77
CA ASP A 185 -10.94 10.21 -3.69
C ASP A 185 -11.74 10.90 -2.58
N ILE A 186 -13.06 10.67 -2.54
CA ILE A 186 -13.93 11.21 -1.50
C ILE A 186 -13.49 10.74 -0.10
N LEU A 187 -13.19 9.44 0.05
CA LEU A 187 -12.73 8.89 1.33
C LEU A 187 -11.38 9.48 1.74
N ASN A 188 -10.46 9.65 0.79
CA ASN A 188 -9.14 10.23 1.02
C ASN A 188 -9.26 11.68 1.49
N ASP A 189 -10.05 12.51 0.81
CA ASP A 189 -10.30 13.91 1.20
C ASP A 189 -10.83 14.01 2.63
N VAL A 190 -11.75 13.12 3.00
CA VAL A 190 -12.33 13.06 4.35
C VAL A 190 -11.29 12.64 5.38
N HIS A 191 -10.46 11.63 5.08
CA HIS A 191 -9.39 11.20 5.96
C HIS A 191 -8.30 12.27 6.13
N VAL A 192 -7.97 13.03 5.09
CA VAL A 192 -7.09 14.19 5.17
C VAL A 192 -7.71 15.26 6.08
N GLU A 193 -8.98 15.63 5.89
CA GLU A 193 -9.65 16.62 6.72
C GLU A 193 -9.70 16.19 8.19
N LEU A 194 -10.06 14.93 8.46
CA LEU A 194 -10.06 14.36 9.80
C LEU A 194 -8.66 14.32 10.40
N GLY A 195 -7.68 13.85 9.65
CA GLY A 195 -6.28 13.77 10.04
C GLY A 195 -5.74 15.12 10.50
N THR A 196 -5.87 16.15 9.65
CA THR A 196 -5.45 17.52 9.96
C THR A 196 -6.23 18.10 11.15
N LEU A 197 -7.54 17.84 11.26
CA LEU A 197 -8.34 18.28 12.41
C LEU A 197 -7.84 17.66 13.72
N LEU A 198 -7.63 16.34 13.73
CA LEU A 198 -7.30 15.58 14.92
C LEU A 198 -5.84 15.76 15.35
N GLU A 199 -4.93 16.01 14.42
CA GLU A 199 -3.54 16.39 14.68
C GLU A 199 -3.47 17.77 15.37
N ARG A 200 -4.20 18.76 14.86
CA ARG A 200 -4.32 20.10 15.49
C ARG A 200 -4.89 20.06 16.90
N GLU A 201 -5.84 19.17 17.14
CA GLU A 201 -6.45 18.95 18.46
C GLU A 201 -5.61 17.99 19.35
N LYS A 202 -4.43 17.56 18.85
CA LYS A 202 -3.45 16.68 19.51
C LYS A 202 -3.97 15.28 19.83
N VAL A 203 -5.02 14.83 19.14
CA VAL A 203 -5.53 13.47 19.25
C VAL A 203 -4.68 12.52 18.41
N LEU A 204 -4.18 12.97 17.25
CA LEU A 204 -3.20 12.23 16.44
C LEU A 204 -1.79 12.81 16.60
N ARG A 205 -0.76 11.98 16.36
CA ARG A 205 0.65 12.41 16.35
C ARG A 205 1.02 13.08 15.03
N ARG A 206 0.45 12.56 13.94
CA ARG A 206 0.60 13.02 12.56
C ARG A 206 -0.79 13.06 11.93
N ASP A 207 -0.99 13.96 10.98
CA ASP A 207 -2.26 14.09 10.26
C ASP A 207 -2.47 12.98 9.22
N GLY A 208 -1.45 12.17 8.95
CA GLY A 208 -1.58 11.04 8.03
C GLY A 208 -1.64 11.44 6.57
N VAL A 209 -1.49 12.74 6.29
CA VAL A 209 -1.18 13.22 4.95
C VAL A 209 0.22 12.71 4.67
N ILE A 210 0.29 11.59 3.98
CA ILE A 210 1.45 11.32 3.15
C ILE A 210 1.35 12.45 2.12
N GLU A 211 2.15 13.49 2.29
CA GLU A 211 2.49 14.31 1.14
C GLU A 211 3.01 13.28 0.14
N GLU A 212 2.16 12.87 -0.82
CA GLU A 212 2.59 12.11 -1.99
C GLU A 212 3.86 12.82 -2.37
N ALA A 213 5.01 12.16 -2.15
CA ALA A 213 6.30 12.80 -2.26
C ALA A 213 6.26 13.49 -3.60
N ARG A 214 6.05 14.82 -3.59
CA ARG A 214 5.53 15.59 -4.73
C ARG A 214 6.28 15.03 -5.90
N GLU A 215 5.65 14.26 -6.81
CA GLU A 215 6.40 13.49 -7.81
C GLU A 215 7.36 14.47 -8.42
N VAL A 216 8.66 14.37 -8.06
CA VAL A 216 9.53 15.54 -8.18
C VAL A 216 9.68 15.75 -9.66
N ARG A 217 9.00 16.77 -10.20
CA ARG A 217 8.92 16.96 -11.65
C ARG A 217 10.20 17.57 -12.19
N ALA A 218 11.12 17.92 -11.30
CA ALA A 218 12.42 18.47 -11.55
C ALA A 218 13.55 17.45 -11.34
N HIS A 219 14.70 17.78 -11.89
CA HIS A 219 15.92 17.00 -11.77
C HIS A 219 16.68 17.48 -10.53
N LEU A 220 16.25 17.05 -9.34
CA LEU A 220 16.80 17.51 -8.05
C LEU A 220 17.71 16.47 -7.40
N THR A 221 18.68 16.95 -6.62
CA THR A 221 19.51 16.16 -5.72
C THR A 221 19.17 16.50 -4.26
N ASP A 222 19.30 15.54 -3.36
CA ASP A 222 18.97 15.71 -1.93
C ASP A 222 19.78 16.86 -1.30
N ASP A 223 21.08 16.93 -1.61
CA ASP A 223 21.98 18.00 -1.15
C ASP A 223 21.48 19.39 -1.54
N ARG A 224 20.87 19.54 -2.72
CA ARG A 224 20.38 20.84 -3.20
C ARG A 224 19.06 21.23 -2.56
N ILE A 225 18.21 20.24 -2.28
CA ILE A 225 16.97 20.44 -1.50
C ILE A 225 17.36 20.94 -0.10
N GLU A 226 18.32 20.30 0.56
CA GLU A 226 18.81 20.71 1.88
C GLU A 226 19.40 22.13 1.87
N GLU A 227 20.28 22.46 0.92
CA GLU A 227 20.88 23.80 0.81
C GLU A 227 19.81 24.89 0.62
N THR A 228 18.80 24.61 -0.21
CA THR A 228 17.73 25.58 -0.47
C THR A 228 16.77 25.66 0.71
N ALA A 229 16.49 24.55 1.39
CA ALA A 229 15.73 24.51 2.64
C ALA A 229 16.42 25.32 3.74
N ASP A 230 17.75 25.23 3.84
CA ASP A 230 18.55 26.06 4.75
C ASP A 230 18.37 27.56 4.47
N ALA A 231 18.43 27.97 3.20
CA ALA A 231 18.18 29.35 2.81
C ALA A 231 16.75 29.80 3.16
N VAL A 232 15.74 28.99 2.84
CA VAL A 232 14.33 29.26 3.18
C VAL A 232 14.13 29.31 4.70
N ARG A 233 14.81 28.47 5.47
CA ARG A 233 14.76 28.46 6.94
C ARG A 233 15.35 29.73 7.55
N LEU A 234 16.41 30.28 6.95
CA LEU A 234 16.98 31.57 7.34
C LEU A 234 16.06 32.74 7.00
N GLU A 235 15.34 32.68 5.88
CA GLU A 235 14.35 33.68 5.46
C GLU A 235 13.07 33.63 6.32
N THR A 236 12.74 32.47 6.90
CA THR A 236 11.48 32.24 7.62
C THR A 236 11.57 32.65 9.11
N PRO A 237 10.68 33.55 9.59
CA PRO A 237 10.65 33.94 11.00
C PRO A 237 10.43 32.75 11.93
N LEU A 238 11.14 32.71 13.07
CA LEU A 238 11.10 31.59 14.04
C LEU A 238 9.68 31.17 14.46
N ALA A 239 8.75 32.11 14.57
CA ALA A 239 7.36 31.84 14.97
C ALA A 239 6.49 31.22 13.86
N GLN A 240 7.00 31.13 12.63
CA GLN A 240 6.33 30.62 11.44
C GLN A 240 7.12 29.47 10.80
N ARG A 241 8.12 28.93 11.50
CA ARG A 241 8.91 27.80 11.02
C ARG A 241 8.12 26.52 11.15
N ASP A 242 7.77 25.99 10.01
CA ASP A 242 7.26 24.64 9.82
C ASP A 242 8.21 23.96 8.84
N GLU A 243 8.79 22.84 9.25
CA GLU A 243 9.87 22.19 8.50
C GLU A 243 9.38 21.63 7.17
N ALA A 244 8.15 21.08 7.14
CA ALA A 244 7.54 20.58 5.90
C ALA A 244 7.24 21.71 4.92
N VAL A 245 6.78 22.86 5.42
CA VAL A 245 6.54 24.06 4.58
C VAL A 245 7.85 24.63 4.04
N ILE A 246 8.93 24.57 4.81
CA ILE A 246 10.26 25.05 4.39
C ILE A 246 10.80 24.18 3.26
N GLU A 247 10.73 22.85 3.40
CA GLU A 247 11.17 21.90 2.38
C GLU A 247 10.33 22.03 1.10
N SER A 248 8.99 22.08 1.23
CA SER A 248 8.08 22.30 0.09
C SER A 248 8.40 23.58 -0.69
N ARG A 249 8.63 24.69 0.01
CA ARG A 249 8.99 25.98 -0.62
C ARG A 249 10.38 25.94 -1.26
N ALA A 250 11.32 25.19 -0.68
CA ALA A 250 12.64 24.99 -1.27
C ALA A 250 12.54 24.23 -2.59
N VAL A 251 11.78 23.14 -2.62
CA VAL A 251 11.51 22.36 -3.83
C VAL A 251 10.80 23.20 -4.89
N GLU A 252 9.78 24.00 -4.54
CA GLU A 252 9.11 24.91 -5.47
C GLU A 252 10.08 25.90 -6.12
N ARG A 253 10.94 26.52 -5.31
CA ARG A 253 11.92 27.49 -5.80
C ARG A 253 12.89 26.84 -6.80
N LEU A 254 13.36 25.63 -6.49
CA LEU A 254 14.24 24.86 -7.37
C LEU A 254 13.54 24.45 -8.67
N GLU A 255 12.27 24.02 -8.60
CA GLU A 255 11.49 23.69 -9.79
C GLU A 255 11.30 24.89 -10.72
N ASP A 256 10.99 26.07 -10.17
CA ASP A 256 10.81 27.28 -10.97
C ASP A 256 12.12 27.74 -11.62
N GLU A 257 13.25 27.62 -10.90
CA GLU A 257 14.59 27.88 -11.44
C GLU A 257 14.95 26.94 -12.60
N GLN A 258 14.72 25.63 -12.43
CA GLN A 258 15.01 24.64 -13.49
C GLN A 258 14.07 24.81 -14.69
N ARG A 259 12.78 25.03 -14.46
CA ARG A 259 11.78 25.21 -15.52
C ARG A 259 12.11 26.41 -16.40
N ALA A 260 12.65 27.49 -15.82
CA ALA A 260 13.09 28.65 -16.58
C ALA A 260 14.20 28.30 -17.61
N TYR A 261 15.15 27.44 -17.23
CA TYR A 261 16.22 26.99 -18.12
C TYR A 261 15.72 25.97 -19.16
N LEU A 262 14.96 24.97 -18.72
CA LEU A 262 14.46 23.87 -19.57
C LEU A 262 13.48 24.34 -20.65
N ASN A 263 12.69 25.40 -20.38
CA ASN A 263 11.85 26.04 -21.39
C ASN A 263 12.63 26.54 -22.62
N GLY A 264 13.90 26.89 -22.45
CA GLY A 264 14.80 27.28 -23.55
C GLY A 264 15.45 26.11 -24.28
N HIS A 265 15.35 24.89 -23.73
CA HIS A 265 16.06 23.69 -24.17
C HIS A 265 15.09 22.49 -24.26
N PRO A 266 14.10 22.51 -25.18
CA PRO A 266 13.08 21.46 -25.30
C PRO A 266 13.64 20.09 -25.69
N GLU A 267 14.87 20.02 -26.17
CA GLU A 267 15.58 18.78 -26.49
C GLU A 267 16.09 18.03 -25.25
N LEU A 268 16.22 18.71 -24.10
CA LEU A 268 16.54 18.07 -22.82
C LEU A 268 15.30 17.38 -22.25
N LEU A 269 15.52 16.38 -21.40
CA LEU A 269 14.45 15.78 -20.61
C LEU A 269 13.80 16.87 -19.75
N GLN A 270 12.49 17.08 -19.92
CA GLN A 270 11.76 18.17 -19.25
C GLN A 270 11.34 17.77 -17.84
N SER A 271 11.00 16.50 -17.64
CA SER A 271 10.69 15.93 -16.34
C SER A 271 11.14 14.47 -16.24
N PRO A 272 11.58 13.98 -15.06
CA PRO A 272 11.77 12.55 -14.84
C PRO A 272 10.51 11.73 -15.16
N THR A 273 9.32 12.30 -14.86
CA THR A 273 8.02 11.65 -15.07
C THR A 273 7.66 11.40 -16.53
N ASP A 274 8.35 12.05 -17.48
CA ASP A 274 8.17 11.82 -18.91
C ASP A 274 8.72 10.46 -19.36
N VAL A 275 9.65 9.86 -18.59
CA VAL A 275 10.32 8.61 -18.97
C VAL A 275 10.24 7.52 -17.90
N ILE A 276 10.18 7.88 -16.61
CA ILE A 276 10.08 6.93 -15.49
C ILE A 276 8.98 7.31 -14.51
N ARG A 277 8.36 6.31 -13.89
CA ARG A 277 7.53 6.46 -12.69
C ARG A 277 7.99 5.51 -11.60
N MET A 278 7.87 5.94 -10.36
CA MET A 278 8.07 5.08 -9.19
C MET A 278 6.85 4.16 -9.05
N ASP A 279 7.07 2.86 -8.82
CA ASP A 279 6.03 1.93 -8.39
C ASP A 279 5.84 1.95 -6.87
N GLU A 280 4.88 1.16 -6.37
CA GLU A 280 4.53 1.09 -4.94
C GLU A 280 5.71 0.62 -4.06
N ASP A 281 6.69 -0.07 -4.64
CA ASP A 281 7.91 -0.54 -3.97
C ASP A 281 9.07 0.48 -4.08
N GLY A 282 8.82 1.65 -4.67
CA GLY A 282 9.82 2.70 -4.89
C GLY A 282 10.80 2.41 -6.03
N GLN A 283 10.50 1.45 -6.92
CA GLN A 283 11.34 1.15 -8.07
C GLN A 283 10.91 1.96 -9.30
N ALA A 284 11.88 2.44 -10.08
CA ALA A 284 11.61 3.15 -11.32
C ALA A 284 11.14 2.18 -12.42
N ARG A 285 10.00 2.49 -13.05
CA ARG A 285 9.41 1.79 -14.20
C ARG A 285 9.42 2.70 -15.42
N ILE A 286 9.79 2.15 -16.58
CA ILE A 286 9.81 2.91 -17.83
C ILE A 286 8.37 3.17 -18.30
N VAL A 287 8.00 4.44 -18.49
CA VAL A 287 6.70 4.83 -19.06
C VAL A 287 6.80 5.16 -20.54
N ASP A 288 7.91 5.74 -20.99
CA ASP A 288 8.20 6.01 -22.42
C ASP A 288 9.46 5.26 -22.85
N HIS A 289 9.25 4.20 -23.63
CA HIS A 289 10.32 3.31 -24.08
C HIS A 289 11.21 3.95 -25.15
N ASP A 290 10.67 4.84 -25.99
CA ASP A 290 11.42 5.50 -27.06
C ASP A 290 12.33 6.59 -26.47
N LEU A 291 11.83 7.33 -25.48
CA LEU A 291 12.61 8.30 -24.72
C LEU A 291 13.68 7.61 -23.87
N ALA A 292 13.34 6.51 -23.18
CA ALA A 292 14.32 5.71 -22.43
C ALA A 292 15.44 5.17 -23.34
N ALA A 293 15.10 4.67 -24.52
CA ALA A 293 16.09 4.18 -25.49
C ALA A 293 17.04 5.29 -25.98
N ARG A 294 16.54 6.52 -26.17
CA ARG A 294 17.39 7.68 -26.48
C ARG A 294 18.31 8.04 -25.32
N ILE A 295 17.79 8.09 -24.10
CA ILE A 295 18.58 8.36 -22.89
C ILE A 295 19.69 7.32 -22.71
N THR A 296 19.41 6.03 -22.90
CA THR A 296 20.44 4.98 -22.87
C THR A 296 21.54 5.22 -23.91
N GLN A 297 21.20 5.68 -25.12
CA GLN A 297 22.21 6.01 -26.14
C GLN A 297 23.06 7.22 -25.73
N GLU A 298 22.45 8.25 -25.15
CA GLU A 298 23.16 9.42 -24.62
C GLU A 298 24.10 9.04 -23.47
N VAL A 299 23.66 8.18 -22.57
CA VAL A 299 24.49 7.62 -21.48
C VAL A 299 25.71 6.90 -22.05
N GLU A 300 25.52 6.00 -23.02
CA GLU A 300 26.65 5.28 -23.64
C GLU A 300 27.61 6.24 -24.37
N ALA A 301 27.08 7.26 -25.05
CA ALA A 301 27.91 8.29 -25.68
C ALA A 301 28.76 9.08 -24.67
N ALA A 302 28.15 9.53 -23.57
CA ALA A 302 28.85 10.22 -22.49
C ALA A 302 29.93 9.32 -21.86
N ARG A 303 29.66 8.01 -21.70
CA ARG A 303 30.62 7.03 -21.19
C ARG A 303 31.79 6.79 -22.13
N MET A 304 31.60 6.83 -23.45
CA MET A 304 32.70 6.69 -24.41
C MET A 304 33.73 7.84 -24.31
N GLY A 305 33.29 9.03 -23.88
CA GLY A 305 34.16 10.18 -23.61
C GLY A 305 34.83 10.17 -22.23
N ALA A 306 34.43 9.27 -21.33
CA ALA A 306 34.89 9.21 -19.95
C ALA A 306 35.81 7.99 -19.70
N HIS A 307 36.54 8.01 -18.58
CA HIS A 307 37.25 6.82 -18.12
C HIS A 307 36.23 5.76 -17.69
N SER A 308 36.52 4.47 -17.93
CA SER A 308 35.60 3.35 -17.63
C SER A 308 35.18 3.24 -16.16
N SER A 309 35.98 3.78 -15.24
CA SER A 309 35.69 3.83 -13.79
C SER A 309 34.89 5.06 -13.35
N THR A 310 34.55 5.97 -14.27
CA THR A 310 33.76 7.17 -13.95
C THR A 310 32.30 6.75 -13.73
N PRO A 311 31.65 7.16 -12.62
CA PRO A 311 30.23 6.94 -12.42
C PRO A 311 29.41 7.51 -13.58
N ILE A 312 28.28 6.86 -13.90
CA ILE A 312 27.42 7.25 -15.03
C ILE A 312 26.90 8.68 -14.85
N SER A 313 26.39 9.01 -13.67
CA SER A 313 25.91 10.38 -13.36
C SER A 313 26.98 11.42 -13.66
N VAL A 314 28.20 11.23 -13.14
CA VAL A 314 29.34 12.15 -13.36
C VAL A 314 29.74 12.25 -14.84
N ALA A 315 29.71 11.14 -15.59
CA ALA A 315 30.01 11.16 -17.02
C ALA A 315 28.96 11.95 -17.80
N VAL A 316 27.67 11.75 -17.48
CA VAL A 316 26.54 12.45 -18.11
C VAL A 316 26.55 13.94 -17.75
N THR A 317 26.76 14.29 -16.47
CA THR A 317 26.87 15.69 -16.03
C THR A 317 27.96 16.44 -16.79
N ARG A 318 29.15 15.85 -16.93
CA ARG A 318 30.25 16.46 -17.69
C ARG A 318 29.94 16.60 -19.18
N ASP A 319 29.30 15.60 -19.78
CA ASP A 319 28.88 15.65 -21.18
C ASP A 319 27.84 16.76 -21.41
N LEU A 320 26.83 16.86 -20.52
CA LEU A 320 25.82 17.90 -20.56
C LEU A 320 26.44 19.30 -20.41
N GLN A 321 27.33 19.50 -19.44
CA GLN A 321 28.05 20.77 -19.26
C GLN A 321 28.94 21.13 -20.44
N ALA A 322 29.51 20.14 -21.14
CA ALA A 322 30.30 20.38 -22.34
C ALA A 322 29.42 20.78 -23.54
N ARG A 323 28.22 20.20 -23.67
CA ARG A 323 27.24 20.53 -24.72
C ARG A 323 26.51 21.84 -24.45
N TYR A 324 26.28 22.17 -23.18
CA TYR A 324 25.54 23.34 -22.71
C TYR A 324 26.37 24.11 -21.67
N PRO A 325 27.29 24.98 -22.11
CA PRO A 325 28.23 25.66 -21.19
C PRO A 325 27.56 26.64 -20.21
N ASP A 326 26.34 27.08 -20.49
CA ASP A 326 25.51 27.94 -19.65
C ASP A 326 24.53 27.17 -18.75
N MET A 327 24.55 25.83 -18.81
CA MET A 327 23.72 24.99 -17.94
C MET A 327 24.13 25.13 -16.47
N PRO A 328 23.17 25.37 -15.55
CA PRO A 328 23.44 25.30 -14.13
C PRO A 328 24.02 23.94 -13.73
N GLU A 329 25.11 23.94 -12.97
CA GLU A 329 25.82 22.73 -12.55
C GLU A 329 24.87 21.74 -11.85
N GLN A 330 24.00 22.25 -10.99
CA GLN A 330 23.02 21.47 -10.23
C GLN A 330 21.96 20.81 -11.13
N LEU A 331 21.58 21.46 -12.24
CA LEU A 331 20.67 20.87 -13.22
C LEU A 331 21.38 19.73 -13.98
N ALA A 332 22.65 19.92 -14.33
CA ALA A 332 23.44 18.88 -14.99
C ALA A 332 23.68 17.66 -14.08
N GLU A 333 23.84 17.87 -12.78
CA GLU A 333 23.94 16.81 -11.77
C GLU A 333 22.62 16.05 -11.63
N GLY A 334 21.50 16.77 -11.43
CA GLY A 334 20.18 16.13 -11.31
C GLY A 334 19.74 15.40 -12.58
N LEU A 335 20.08 15.92 -13.76
CA LEU A 335 19.87 15.22 -15.04
C LEU A 335 20.72 13.94 -15.10
N GLY A 336 21.97 14.01 -14.66
CA GLY A 336 22.85 12.86 -14.54
C GLY A 336 22.25 11.75 -13.67
N ASP A 337 21.71 12.09 -12.50
CA ASP A 337 21.06 11.13 -11.61
C ASP A 337 19.76 10.57 -12.20
N THR A 338 18.97 11.40 -12.86
CA THR A 338 17.76 10.93 -13.57
C THR A 338 18.12 9.92 -14.67
N TYR A 339 19.19 10.20 -15.42
CA TYR A 339 19.68 9.31 -16.49
C TYR A 339 20.17 7.97 -15.93
N VAL A 340 20.77 7.96 -14.74
CA VAL A 340 21.13 6.72 -14.02
C VAL A 340 19.88 5.90 -13.71
N ARG A 341 18.84 6.51 -13.14
CA ARG A 341 17.60 5.80 -12.79
C ARG A 341 16.92 5.20 -14.01
N VAL A 342 16.90 5.92 -15.14
CA VAL A 342 16.37 5.39 -16.42
C VAL A 342 17.19 4.20 -16.91
N GLN A 343 18.52 4.26 -16.79
CA GLN A 343 19.40 3.17 -17.19
C GLN A 343 19.20 1.93 -16.33
N GLU A 344 19.05 2.08 -15.02
CA GLU A 344 18.78 1.00 -14.08
C GLU A 344 17.43 0.35 -14.36
N ALA A 345 16.36 1.15 -14.53
CA ALA A 345 15.03 0.66 -14.89
C ALA A 345 15.06 -0.11 -16.22
N SER A 346 15.75 0.44 -17.23
CA SER A 346 15.91 -0.22 -18.53
C SER A 346 16.69 -1.54 -18.44
N GLN A 347 17.66 -1.64 -17.52
CA GLN A 347 18.42 -2.86 -17.30
C GLN A 347 17.59 -3.92 -16.59
N VAL A 348 16.83 -3.56 -15.56
CA VAL A 348 15.90 -4.47 -14.86
C VAL A 348 14.87 -5.05 -15.83
N GLU A 349 14.25 -4.22 -16.68
CA GLU A 349 13.30 -4.72 -17.68
C GLU A 349 13.95 -5.67 -18.70
N ARG A 350 15.19 -5.39 -19.11
CA ARG A 350 15.94 -6.29 -20.01
C ARG A 350 16.28 -7.60 -19.33
N ASP A 351 16.73 -7.57 -18.08
CA ASP A 351 17.09 -8.76 -17.32
C ASP A 351 15.86 -9.64 -17.08
N VAL A 352 14.70 -9.06 -16.75
CA VAL A 352 13.43 -9.78 -16.65
C VAL A 352 13.05 -10.45 -17.99
N ARG A 353 13.14 -9.73 -19.12
CA ARG A 353 12.90 -10.31 -20.45
C ARG A 353 13.89 -11.44 -20.81
N LEU A 354 15.13 -11.34 -20.33
CA LEU A 354 16.19 -12.34 -20.53
C LEU A 354 16.09 -13.54 -19.58
N ILE A 355 15.34 -13.44 -18.48
CA ILE A 355 15.04 -14.54 -17.55
C ILE A 355 13.84 -15.35 -18.08
N GLU A 356 12.79 -14.66 -18.54
CA GLU A 356 11.60 -15.31 -19.11
C GLU A 356 11.91 -16.17 -20.33
N THR A 357 12.85 -15.77 -21.19
CA THR A 357 13.12 -16.46 -22.47
C THR A 357 13.84 -17.82 -22.34
N PRO A 358 14.98 -17.96 -21.65
CA PRO A 358 15.70 -19.24 -21.53
C PRO A 358 15.07 -20.21 -20.54
N GLU A 359 14.36 -19.75 -19.52
CA GLU A 359 13.74 -20.61 -18.51
C GLU A 359 12.42 -21.21 -18.99
N LEU A 360 11.61 -20.45 -19.73
CA LEU A 360 10.46 -21.00 -20.47
C LEU A 360 10.91 -22.00 -21.53
N ASP A 361 11.99 -21.71 -22.27
CA ASP A 361 12.55 -22.65 -23.25
C ASP A 361 13.07 -23.95 -22.59
N ARG A 362 13.65 -23.86 -21.38
CA ARG A 362 14.10 -25.02 -20.59
C ARG A 362 12.92 -25.83 -20.09
N VAL A 363 11.88 -25.18 -19.54
CA VAL A 363 10.66 -25.83 -19.05
C VAL A 363 9.91 -26.50 -20.20
N LEU A 364 9.80 -25.84 -21.36
CA LEU A 364 9.20 -26.41 -22.58
C LEU A 364 10.04 -27.57 -23.14
N ALA A 365 11.37 -27.51 -23.04
CA ALA A 365 12.24 -28.62 -23.44
C ALA A 365 12.11 -29.82 -22.48
N HIS A 366 11.97 -29.59 -21.17
CA HIS A 366 11.72 -30.63 -20.18
C HIS A 366 10.30 -31.23 -20.28
N GLU A 367 9.30 -30.43 -20.65
CA GLU A 367 7.95 -30.90 -21.00
C GLU A 367 7.98 -31.80 -22.24
N ARG A 368 8.67 -31.38 -23.31
CA ARG A 368 8.83 -32.17 -24.55
C ARG A 368 9.59 -33.48 -24.35
N ALA A 369 10.49 -33.53 -23.37
CA ALA A 369 11.26 -34.73 -23.03
C ALA A 369 10.51 -35.69 -22.10
N GLY A 370 9.38 -35.28 -21.50
CA GLY A 370 8.59 -36.12 -20.61
C GLY A 370 9.26 -36.46 -19.27
N GLU A 371 10.28 -35.72 -18.86
CA GLU A 371 11.13 -36.02 -17.68
C GLU A 371 10.64 -35.39 -16.37
N LEU A 372 9.43 -34.83 -16.33
CA LEU A 372 8.83 -34.32 -15.10
C LEU A 372 7.87 -35.34 -14.50
N THR A 373 8.33 -36.08 -13.49
CA THR A 373 7.49 -36.83 -12.56
C THR A 373 6.75 -35.84 -11.64
N GLY A 374 5.70 -35.21 -12.17
CA GLY A 374 4.75 -34.35 -11.45
C GLY A 374 3.54 -35.15 -10.92
N PRO A 375 2.61 -34.50 -10.18
CA PRO A 375 1.72 -35.11 -9.18
C PRO A 375 0.56 -35.95 -9.74
N PHE A 376 0.60 -36.25 -11.04
CA PHE A 376 -0.47 -36.95 -11.73
C PHE A 376 -0.03 -38.39 -11.96
N GLU A 377 -0.70 -39.32 -11.29
CA GLU A 377 -0.35 -40.75 -11.33
C GLU A 377 -0.61 -41.38 -12.71
N THR A 378 -1.50 -40.79 -13.52
CA THR A 378 -1.86 -41.31 -14.84
C THR A 378 -1.97 -40.24 -15.93
N GLU A 379 -1.86 -40.66 -17.19
CA GLU A 379 -2.07 -39.79 -18.36
C GLU A 379 -3.51 -39.23 -18.41
N ALA A 380 -4.47 -39.98 -17.87
CA ALA A 380 -5.87 -39.56 -17.79
C ALA A 380 -6.05 -38.37 -16.82
N ASP A 381 -5.31 -38.32 -15.71
CA ASP A 381 -5.35 -37.21 -14.76
C ASP A 381 -4.74 -35.94 -15.38
N ARG A 382 -3.69 -36.11 -16.19
CA ARG A 382 -3.10 -35.02 -16.98
C ARG A 382 -4.07 -34.48 -18.03
N GLU A 383 -4.81 -35.35 -18.70
CA GLU A 383 -5.77 -34.96 -19.73
C GLU A 383 -7.02 -34.29 -19.12
N ALA A 384 -7.48 -34.77 -17.96
CA ALA A 384 -8.55 -34.14 -17.19
C ALA A 384 -8.18 -32.73 -16.71
N PHE A 385 -6.97 -32.56 -16.17
CA PHE A 385 -6.47 -31.27 -15.72
C PHE A 385 -6.25 -30.28 -16.88
N ARG A 386 -5.74 -30.75 -18.03
CA ARG A 386 -5.66 -29.94 -19.26
C ARG A 386 -7.05 -29.50 -19.73
N GLY A 387 -8.06 -30.36 -19.62
CA GLY A 387 -9.46 -30.03 -19.95
C GLY A 387 -10.07 -28.97 -19.02
N GLU A 388 -9.75 -29.00 -17.73
CA GLU A 388 -10.18 -27.98 -16.78
C GLU A 388 -9.48 -26.63 -17.00
N ILE A 389 -8.17 -26.63 -17.27
CA ILE A 389 -7.44 -25.41 -17.61
C ILE A 389 -7.95 -24.79 -18.92
N ALA A 390 -8.22 -25.61 -19.95
CA ALA A 390 -8.78 -25.12 -21.20
C ALA A 390 -10.18 -24.49 -21.01
N ARG A 391 -11.04 -25.10 -20.17
CA ARG A 391 -12.32 -24.50 -19.78
C ARG A 391 -12.16 -23.20 -19.01
N ALA A 392 -11.27 -23.16 -18.01
CA ALA A 392 -11.03 -21.96 -17.20
C ALA A 392 -10.41 -20.81 -18.03
N LEU A 393 -9.66 -21.13 -19.09
CA LEU A 393 -9.13 -20.16 -20.03
C LEU A 393 -10.18 -19.68 -21.04
N ASP A 394 -11.06 -20.55 -21.53
CA ASP A 394 -12.19 -20.19 -22.41
C ASP A 394 -13.28 -19.38 -21.66
N GLU A 395 -13.60 -19.73 -20.41
CA GLU A 395 -14.55 -18.99 -19.57
C GLU A 395 -14.04 -17.56 -19.27
N ARG A 396 -12.73 -17.40 -19.02
CA ARG A 396 -12.08 -16.09 -18.88
C ARG A 396 -12.03 -15.26 -20.17
N GLN A 397 -12.27 -15.87 -21.33
CA GLN A 397 -12.41 -15.16 -22.60
C GLN A 397 -13.88 -14.79 -22.88
N LEU A 398 -14.84 -15.59 -22.41
CA LEU A 398 -16.27 -15.28 -22.49
C LEU A 398 -16.67 -14.10 -21.57
N ASP A 399 -16.10 -14.01 -20.37
CA ASP A 399 -16.32 -12.88 -19.44
C ASP A 399 -15.79 -11.53 -19.95
N ARG A 400 -15.02 -11.51 -21.06
CA ARG A 400 -14.58 -10.27 -21.72
C ARG A 400 -15.51 -9.80 -22.84
N LEU A 401 -16.54 -10.58 -23.17
CA LEU A 401 -17.44 -10.33 -24.31
C LEU A 401 -18.91 -10.11 -23.94
N THR A 402 -19.23 -10.11 -22.65
CA THR A 402 -20.51 -9.64 -22.08
C THR A 402 -20.22 -8.68 -20.95
#